data_AF-A0A5F2BNS4-F1
#
_entry.id   AF-A0A5F2BNS4-F1
#
_cell.length_a   1.000
_cell.length_b   1.000
_cell.length_c   1.000
_cell.angle_alpha   90.00
_cell.angle_beta   90.00
_cell.angle_gamma   90.00
#
_symmetry.space_group_name_H-M   'P 1'
#
loop_
_entity.id
_entity.type
_entity.pdbx_description
1 polymer ?
#
loop_
_entity_poly.entity_id
_entity_poly.type
_entity_poly.pdbx_seq_one_letter_code
_entity_poly.pdbx_strand_id
1 'polypeptide(L)'
;MKIVSPISRILPLRFSIWIKPAIGLFFSIVLISCGHDGEDKLLAQLGLEWKSYYAYPQVVAISPSDNTYNVSKDSAIIIDFNKPMDKIFTEAAISVSANGGNTAFSPSWVFDTRLILEFKSGITEGKRYEINLNKGQVRDQDNNFMAKNFLSHFYTEGLGQVPSVVSSLPASTGSIVTGWGASNSPVINFSEPMDEASANSAISISGGPAVYLLVWNATHTTATLQLKSDLEIGTTYTLRVSSSAKSASGIPLSKDYLVSFSSGTASVRPTVRPSMPGNFPAWNISFLPDPTINPVVTGNSKNDTFDFNFSDPMDKPSVLSAITFSPGISGQFSWNAGGTILTFTPSSPLQSETTYRLKISNSAKSLQGQNLLEGYVIDFLTDSPNDSRAIAFAGANGNTIDVTCSAISLDITVPATPNLNTVYPIQPQPACTTPQYEFELLLNTSGGRALKTFGDGDIFAVGNISIDYFSGGPTTSSLRIDQINYLPTANPQRVKVRIRGVSGNQVRYKFTLRGGTSGIQDINGNILKNDLEFLFYDP
;
A
#
# COMPACT_ATOMS: atom_id res chain seq x y z
N MET A 1 72.54 -10.51 34.86
CA MET A 1 72.02 -9.13 34.98
C MET A 1 71.13 -9.10 36.22
N LYS A 2 71.40 -8.15 37.13
CA LYS A 2 70.71 -7.71 38.39
C LYS A 2 69.39 -8.43 38.79
N ILE A 3 69.22 -8.98 40.03
CA ILE A 3 69.00 -8.29 41.34
C ILE A 3 67.70 -7.45 41.29
N VAL A 4 66.63 -7.55 42.11
CA VAL A 4 66.35 -8.07 43.49
C VAL A 4 64.81 -7.95 43.73
N SER A 5 64.05 -8.93 44.29
CA SER A 5 63.69 -9.15 45.74
C SER A 5 62.29 -8.59 46.15
N PRO A 6 61.68 -8.84 47.34
CA PRO A 6 61.70 -9.98 48.32
C PRO A 6 60.29 -10.39 48.89
N ILE A 7 60.32 -11.24 49.95
CA ILE A 7 59.42 -11.36 51.15
C ILE A 7 58.39 -12.51 51.08
N SER A 8 58.26 -13.49 52.01
CA SER A 8 58.85 -13.75 53.35
C SER A 8 58.75 -15.23 53.80
N ARG A 9 59.67 -15.59 54.72
CA ARG A 9 59.79 -16.79 55.60
C ARG A 9 58.50 -17.09 56.43
N ILE A 10 58.29 -18.28 57.01
CA ILE A 10 58.80 -18.74 58.34
C ILE A 10 58.40 -20.23 58.60
N LEU A 11 59.33 -21.05 59.15
CA LEU A 11 59.15 -22.36 59.83
C LEU A 11 58.89 -22.15 61.35
N PRO A 12 58.78 -23.18 62.23
CA PRO A 12 57.90 -24.36 62.35
C PRO A 12 57.22 -24.39 63.76
N LEU A 13 56.44 -25.43 64.14
CA LEU A 13 56.46 -26.05 65.49
C LEU A 13 55.42 -27.18 65.68
N ARG A 14 55.82 -28.15 66.48
CA ARG A 14 55.17 -29.42 66.88
C ARG A 14 53.92 -29.20 67.76
N PHE A 15 53.02 -30.19 67.81
CA PHE A 15 52.72 -30.97 69.02
C PHE A 15 51.73 -32.11 68.74
N SER A 16 52.06 -33.31 69.22
CA SER A 16 51.18 -34.48 69.32
C SER A 16 50.09 -34.26 70.37
N ILE A 17 48.94 -34.92 70.22
CA ILE A 17 48.37 -35.90 71.18
C ILE A 17 46.94 -36.31 70.73
N TRP A 18 46.71 -37.62 70.78
CA TRP A 18 45.44 -38.32 70.60
C TRP A 18 44.41 -38.00 71.69
N ILE A 19 43.11 -38.20 71.40
CA ILE A 19 42.16 -39.07 72.14
C ILE A 19 40.73 -38.93 71.54
N LYS A 20 40.13 -40.08 71.19
CA LYS A 20 38.71 -40.33 70.82
C LYS A 20 37.83 -40.35 72.10
N PRO A 21 36.52 -40.74 72.14
CA PRO A 21 35.53 -41.06 71.11
C PRO A 21 34.13 -40.41 71.37
N ALA A 22 33.13 -40.72 70.53
CA ALA A 22 31.83 -41.31 70.93
C ALA A 22 30.57 -40.71 70.24
N ILE A 23 29.74 -41.65 69.80
CA ILE A 23 28.27 -41.63 69.68
C ILE A 23 27.67 -40.88 68.48
N GLY A 24 26.92 -41.64 67.66
CA GLY A 24 26.34 -41.19 66.40
C GLY A 24 24.90 -40.71 66.45
N LEU A 25 24.38 -40.35 65.28
CA LEU A 25 22.98 -40.45 64.85
C LEU A 25 22.89 -40.04 63.37
N PHE A 26 22.27 -40.90 62.56
CA PHE A 26 21.35 -40.61 61.43
C PHE A 26 21.72 -39.75 60.18
N PHE A 27 21.18 -40.24 59.04
CA PHE A 27 20.80 -39.60 57.77
C PHE A 27 21.80 -39.48 56.58
N SER A 28 21.57 -40.37 55.60
CA SER A 28 21.39 -40.20 54.13
C SER A 28 22.27 -39.26 53.29
N ILE A 29 22.73 -39.75 52.12
CA ILE A 29 22.62 -39.15 50.75
C ILE A 29 23.38 -40.06 49.74
N VAL A 30 22.67 -40.78 48.84
CA VAL A 30 22.49 -40.57 47.37
C VAL A 30 23.58 -41.16 46.45
N LEU A 31 23.07 -41.91 45.46
CA LEU A 31 23.66 -42.59 44.31
C LEU A 31 24.22 -41.65 43.22
N ILE A 32 25.03 -42.20 42.29
CA ILE A 32 24.98 -42.11 40.80
C ILE A 32 26.23 -42.86 40.28
N SER A 33 26.07 -44.07 39.74
CA SER A 33 25.85 -44.44 38.32
C SER A 33 27.15 -44.54 37.51
N CYS A 34 27.51 -45.78 37.14
CA CYS A 34 28.43 -46.08 36.04
C CYS A 34 27.87 -47.28 35.24
N GLY A 35 27.98 -47.19 33.92
CA GLY A 35 27.22 -47.95 32.92
C GLY A 35 27.51 -49.45 32.85
N HIS A 36 26.49 -50.16 32.37
CA HIS A 36 26.34 -51.60 32.31
C HIS A 36 26.69 -52.10 30.89
N ASP A 37 27.98 -52.12 30.54
CA ASP A 37 28.48 -52.67 29.25
C ASP A 37 29.62 -53.71 29.44
N GLY A 38 29.94 -54.07 30.68
CA GLY A 38 31.10 -54.91 31.02
C GLY A 38 30.80 -56.39 31.29
N GLU A 39 29.55 -56.75 31.56
CA GLU A 39 29.20 -58.12 32.04
C GLU A 39 28.99 -59.11 30.88
N ASP A 40 28.51 -58.65 29.72
CA ASP A 40 28.19 -59.50 28.57
C ASP A 40 29.43 -60.17 27.93
N LYS A 41 30.60 -59.53 28.01
CA LYS A 41 31.85 -60.06 27.43
C LYS A 41 32.51 -61.12 28.29
N LEU A 42 32.29 -61.10 29.60
CA LEU A 42 32.87 -62.07 30.54
C LEU A 42 32.15 -63.44 30.44
N LEU A 43 30.86 -63.42 30.08
CA LEU A 43 29.99 -64.60 30.04
C LEU A 43 30.09 -65.36 28.70
N ALA A 44 30.35 -64.67 27.59
CA ALA A 44 30.54 -65.28 26.27
C ALA A 44 31.79 -66.18 26.18
N GLN A 45 32.81 -65.95 27.02
CA GLN A 45 34.01 -66.79 27.08
C GLN A 45 33.82 -68.11 27.86
N LEU A 46 32.68 -68.31 28.51
CA LEU A 46 32.37 -69.51 29.31
C LEU A 46 31.49 -70.53 28.56
N GLY A 47 31.18 -70.33 27.28
CA GLY A 47 30.45 -71.31 26.46
C GLY A 47 28.99 -71.55 26.87
N LEU A 48 28.39 -70.62 27.63
CA LEU A 48 26.98 -70.66 28.01
C LEU A 48 26.17 -69.78 27.06
N GLU A 49 25.49 -70.39 26.09
CA GLU A 49 24.48 -69.71 25.26
C GLU A 49 23.25 -69.40 26.12
N TRP A 50 23.16 -68.17 26.63
CA TRP A 50 21.92 -67.68 27.21
C TRP A 50 20.97 -67.29 26.08
N LYS A 51 20.05 -68.19 25.70
CA LYS A 51 18.78 -67.74 25.10
C LYS A 51 18.15 -66.80 26.13
N SER A 52 18.17 -65.49 25.88
CA SER A 52 17.52 -64.53 26.77
C SER A 52 16.01 -64.76 26.71
N TYR A 53 15.53 -65.57 27.65
CA TYR A 53 14.14 -66.02 27.77
C TYR A 53 13.17 -64.89 28.17
N TYR A 54 13.64 -63.64 28.14
CA TYR A 54 12.99 -62.47 28.75
C TYR A 54 12.89 -61.26 27.80
N ALA A 55 13.04 -61.46 26.49
CA ALA A 55 12.74 -60.41 25.53
C ALA A 55 11.22 -60.30 25.34
N TYR A 56 10.62 -59.15 25.60
CA TYR A 56 9.18 -58.95 25.36
C TYR A 56 8.85 -59.07 23.85
N PRO A 57 7.73 -59.70 23.46
CA PRO A 57 7.22 -59.57 22.11
C PRO A 57 6.87 -58.10 21.81
N GLN A 58 7.23 -57.64 20.62
CA GLN A 58 7.03 -56.27 20.16
C GLN A 58 6.64 -56.26 18.68
N VAL A 59 5.79 -55.32 18.31
CA VAL A 59 5.51 -55.00 16.91
C VAL A 59 6.68 -54.18 16.37
N VAL A 60 7.35 -54.68 15.33
CA VAL A 60 8.49 -54.04 14.65
C VAL A 60 8.02 -53.19 13.49
N ALA A 61 6.98 -53.63 12.79
CA ALA A 61 6.37 -52.88 11.69
C ALA A 61 4.87 -53.17 11.59
N ILE A 62 4.12 -52.17 11.13
CA ILE A 62 2.73 -52.32 10.71
C ILE A 62 2.53 -51.62 9.36
N SER A 63 1.75 -52.27 8.49
CA SER A 63 1.30 -51.70 7.21
C SER A 63 -0.23 -51.82 7.13
N PRO A 64 -0.97 -50.72 6.87
CA PRO A 64 -0.50 -49.33 6.75
C PRO A 64 0.19 -48.83 8.02
N SER A 65 1.17 -47.95 7.87
CA SER A 65 1.85 -47.32 9.01
C SER A 65 0.91 -46.37 9.75
N ASP A 66 1.23 -46.07 11.01
CA ASP A 66 0.42 -45.18 11.83
C ASP A 66 0.23 -43.79 11.18
N ASN A 67 -1.00 -43.27 11.21
CA ASN A 67 -1.45 -42.03 10.57
C ASN A 67 -1.29 -41.97 9.05
N THR A 68 -1.27 -43.12 8.36
CA THR A 68 -1.28 -43.14 6.89
C THR A 68 -2.64 -42.69 6.35
N TYR A 69 -2.64 -41.84 5.32
CA TYR A 69 -3.83 -41.37 4.60
C TYR A 69 -3.97 -42.05 3.24
N ASN A 70 -5.20 -42.04 2.69
CA ASN A 70 -5.53 -42.62 1.38
C ASN A 70 -5.12 -44.09 1.26
N VAL A 71 -5.40 -44.87 2.31
CA VAL A 71 -5.23 -46.32 2.24
C VAL A 71 -6.30 -46.90 1.32
N SER A 72 -5.87 -47.58 0.26
CA SER A 72 -6.76 -48.22 -0.71
C SER A 72 -7.66 -49.27 -0.05
N LYS A 73 -8.93 -49.36 -0.49
CA LYS A 73 -9.92 -50.33 -0.02
C LYS A 73 -9.49 -51.81 -0.12
N ASP A 74 -8.52 -52.10 -0.99
CA ASP A 74 -8.01 -53.45 -1.24
C ASP A 74 -6.80 -53.80 -0.35
N SER A 75 -6.40 -52.90 0.56
CA SER A 75 -5.26 -53.11 1.44
C SER A 75 -5.59 -54.07 2.58
N ALA A 76 -4.64 -54.93 2.93
CA ALA A 76 -4.65 -55.73 4.15
C ALA A 76 -3.90 -55.01 5.29
N ILE A 77 -4.12 -55.43 6.53
CA ILE A 77 -3.31 -54.98 7.68
C ILE A 77 -2.25 -56.04 7.95
N ILE A 78 -0.97 -55.67 7.87
CA ILE A 78 0.18 -56.55 8.07
C ILE A 78 0.93 -56.11 9.32
N ILE A 79 1.15 -57.02 10.26
CA ILE A 79 1.81 -56.77 11.55
C ILE A 79 3.00 -57.72 11.67
N ASP A 80 4.20 -57.14 11.82
CA ASP A 80 5.45 -57.87 12.02
C ASP A 80 5.87 -57.82 13.48
N PHE A 81 6.13 -58.99 14.06
CA PHE A 81 6.63 -59.15 15.42
C PHE A 81 8.13 -59.45 15.43
N ASN A 82 8.82 -59.05 16.50
CA ASN A 82 10.25 -59.31 16.67
C ASN A 82 10.58 -60.79 16.95
N LYS A 83 9.58 -61.64 17.18
CA LYS A 83 9.75 -63.06 17.52
C LYS A 83 8.45 -63.88 17.35
N PRO A 84 8.53 -65.23 17.38
CA PRO A 84 7.36 -66.10 17.26
C PRO A 84 6.29 -65.86 18.33
N MET A 85 5.04 -65.71 17.89
CA MET A 85 3.88 -65.41 18.73
C MET A 85 3.01 -66.65 19.00
N ASP A 86 2.29 -66.67 20.13
CA ASP A 86 1.18 -67.61 20.35
C ASP A 86 -0.02 -67.14 19.50
N LYS A 87 -0.31 -67.88 18.42
CA LYS A 87 -1.32 -67.50 17.42
C LYS A 87 -2.71 -67.36 18.02
N ILE A 88 -3.13 -68.33 18.83
CA ILE A 88 -4.50 -68.38 19.40
C ILE A 88 -4.73 -67.17 20.29
N PHE A 89 -3.77 -66.86 21.16
CA PHE A 89 -3.90 -65.74 22.09
C PHE A 89 -3.72 -64.39 21.40
N THR A 90 -2.83 -64.30 20.41
CA THR A 90 -2.63 -63.05 19.65
C THR A 90 -3.84 -62.70 18.79
N GLU A 91 -4.44 -63.69 18.12
CA GLU A 91 -5.68 -63.51 17.34
C GLU A 91 -6.88 -63.14 18.22
N ALA A 92 -7.00 -63.74 19.42
CA ALA A 92 -8.06 -63.37 20.35
C ALA A 92 -7.88 -61.98 20.97
N ALA A 93 -6.65 -61.45 20.97
CA ALA A 93 -6.29 -60.19 21.60
C ALA A 93 -6.24 -58.99 20.65
N ILE A 94 -6.27 -59.21 19.33
CA ILE A 94 -6.30 -58.13 18.35
C ILE A 94 -7.73 -57.62 18.15
N SER A 95 -7.87 -56.30 18.12
CA SER A 95 -9.13 -55.64 17.80
C SER A 95 -8.92 -54.62 16.70
N VAL A 96 -9.83 -54.62 15.72
CA VAL A 96 -9.91 -53.60 14.67
C VAL A 96 -11.26 -52.92 14.80
N SER A 97 -11.25 -51.60 14.91
CA SER A 97 -12.48 -50.80 15.00
C SER A 97 -12.50 -49.71 13.93
N ALA A 98 -13.69 -49.46 13.37
CA ALA A 98 -13.96 -48.41 12.41
C ALA A 98 -15.44 -48.03 12.49
N ASN A 99 -15.75 -46.76 12.75
CA ASN A 99 -17.15 -46.33 12.93
C ASN A 99 -17.95 -46.45 11.63
N GLY A 100 -18.88 -47.41 11.59
CA GLY A 100 -19.64 -47.76 10.38
C GLY A 100 -18.77 -48.24 9.22
N GLY A 101 -17.58 -48.78 9.50
CA GLY A 101 -16.70 -49.42 8.52
C GLY A 101 -16.68 -50.94 8.70
N ASN A 102 -16.23 -51.66 7.67
CA ASN A 102 -16.06 -53.11 7.74
C ASN A 102 -14.90 -53.47 8.68
N THR A 103 -15.21 -54.05 9.84
CA THR A 103 -14.22 -54.55 10.80
C THR A 103 -14.10 -56.08 10.77
N ALA A 104 -14.83 -56.77 9.89
CA ALA A 104 -14.75 -58.21 9.75
C ALA A 104 -13.51 -58.60 8.94
N PHE A 105 -12.55 -59.22 9.61
CA PHE A 105 -11.32 -59.73 9.02
C PHE A 105 -11.14 -61.23 9.26
N SER A 106 -10.29 -61.86 8.46
CA SER A 106 -9.79 -63.22 8.66
C SER A 106 -8.29 -63.15 8.90
N PRO A 107 -7.78 -63.60 10.07
CA PRO A 107 -6.35 -63.62 10.34
C PRO A 107 -5.66 -64.75 9.55
N SER A 108 -4.48 -64.46 9.02
CA SER A 108 -3.57 -65.45 8.42
C SER A 108 -2.13 -65.19 8.88
N TRP A 109 -1.33 -66.25 9.00
CA TRP A 109 0.03 -66.16 9.51
C TRP A 109 1.05 -66.56 8.46
N VAL A 110 2.13 -65.79 8.37
CA VAL A 110 3.36 -66.19 7.69
C VAL A 110 4.37 -66.54 8.78
N PHE A 111 4.70 -67.84 8.88
CA PHE A 111 5.40 -68.44 10.01
C PHE A 111 4.65 -68.16 11.33
N ASP A 112 5.35 -67.66 12.35
CA ASP A 112 4.79 -67.28 13.65
C ASP A 112 5.10 -65.81 13.99
N THR A 113 5.65 -65.04 13.04
CA THR A 113 6.17 -63.68 13.27
C THR A 113 5.43 -62.60 12.50
N ARG A 114 4.60 -62.96 11.51
CA ARG A 114 3.83 -62.01 10.70
C ARG A 114 2.35 -62.40 10.68
N LEU A 115 1.52 -61.50 11.17
CA LEU A 115 0.06 -61.59 11.15
C LEU A 115 -0.48 -60.70 10.04
N ILE A 116 -1.32 -61.27 9.17
CA ILE A 116 -2.02 -60.56 8.10
C ILE A 116 -3.52 -60.62 8.40
N LEU A 117 -4.18 -59.48 8.38
CA LEU A 117 -5.64 -59.38 8.53
C LEU A 117 -6.26 -59.08 7.18
N GLU A 118 -6.98 -60.05 6.64
CA GLU A 118 -7.63 -59.94 5.34
C GLU A 118 -9.11 -59.56 5.50
N PHE A 119 -9.55 -58.52 4.79
CA PHE A 119 -10.95 -58.08 4.79
C PHE A 119 -11.62 -58.58 3.51
N LYS A 120 -12.45 -59.63 3.60
CA LYS A 120 -13.05 -60.29 2.42
C LYS A 120 -13.85 -59.34 1.51
N SER A 121 -14.46 -58.31 2.09
CA SER A 121 -15.21 -57.28 1.36
C SER A 121 -14.43 -55.97 1.19
N GLY A 122 -13.11 -55.99 1.43
CA GLY A 122 -12.25 -54.81 1.51
C GLY A 122 -12.46 -54.01 2.80
N ILE A 123 -11.57 -53.05 3.04
CA ILE A 123 -11.77 -52.01 4.06
C ILE A 123 -12.67 -50.91 3.48
N THR A 124 -13.54 -50.33 4.30
CA THR A 124 -14.51 -49.34 3.84
C THR A 124 -13.86 -47.98 3.60
N GLU A 125 -14.10 -47.39 2.44
CA GLU A 125 -13.69 -46.01 2.08
C GLU A 125 -14.31 -44.97 3.03
N GLY A 126 -13.62 -43.85 3.22
CA GLY A 126 -14.08 -42.75 4.05
C GLY A 126 -14.10 -43.06 5.55
N LYS A 127 -13.20 -43.93 6.03
CA LYS A 127 -13.15 -44.37 7.42
C LYS A 127 -11.78 -44.20 8.05
N ARG A 128 -11.78 -43.98 9.36
CA ARG A 128 -10.62 -44.15 10.24
C ARG A 128 -10.67 -45.56 10.83
N TYR A 129 -9.62 -46.33 10.61
CA TYR A 129 -9.41 -47.64 11.21
C TYR A 129 -8.47 -47.53 12.41
N GLU A 130 -8.77 -48.26 13.47
CA GLU A 130 -8.02 -48.32 14.72
C GLU A 130 -7.69 -49.78 15.04
N ILE A 131 -6.40 -50.09 15.15
CA ILE A 131 -5.87 -51.41 15.50
C ILE A 131 -5.33 -51.33 16.92
N ASN A 132 -5.81 -52.23 17.78
CA ASN A 132 -5.35 -52.33 19.16
C ASN A 132 -4.97 -53.78 19.50
N LEU A 133 -3.76 -53.93 20.05
CA LEU A 133 -3.20 -55.16 20.60
C LEU A 133 -3.03 -54.98 22.11
N ASN A 134 -3.80 -55.75 22.88
CA ASN A 134 -3.79 -55.68 24.34
C ASN A 134 -2.57 -56.41 24.93
N LYS A 135 -1.75 -55.67 25.67
CA LYS A 135 -0.52 -56.21 26.26
C LYS A 135 -0.74 -57.37 27.21
N GLY A 136 -1.88 -57.42 27.91
CA GLY A 136 -2.18 -58.45 28.90
C GLY A 136 -2.70 -59.75 28.30
N GLN A 137 -2.88 -59.82 26.99
CA GLN A 137 -3.42 -60.99 26.29
C GLN A 137 -2.50 -61.46 25.16
N VAL A 138 -1.83 -60.53 24.46
CA VAL A 138 -0.84 -60.87 23.43
C VAL A 138 0.43 -61.41 24.09
N ARG A 139 0.81 -62.63 23.72
CA ARG A 139 1.97 -63.34 24.26
C ARG A 139 2.70 -64.15 23.21
N ASP A 140 3.97 -64.43 23.47
CA ASP A 140 4.78 -65.34 22.68
C ASP A 140 4.56 -66.82 23.04
N GLN A 141 5.30 -67.72 22.38
CA GLN A 141 5.28 -69.17 22.67
C GLN A 141 5.89 -69.56 24.03
N ASP A 142 6.66 -68.66 24.64
CA ASP A 142 7.30 -68.80 25.95
C ASP A 142 6.46 -68.17 27.08
N ASN A 143 5.23 -67.73 26.77
CA ASN A 143 4.28 -67.06 27.66
C ASN A 143 4.73 -65.68 28.20
N ASN A 144 5.63 -64.97 27.50
CA ASN A 144 5.93 -63.57 27.77
C ASN A 144 4.93 -62.65 27.07
N PHE A 145 4.42 -61.67 27.81
CA PHE A 145 3.45 -60.67 27.33
C PHE A 145 4.12 -59.45 26.71
N MET A 146 3.40 -58.69 25.87
CA MET A 146 3.96 -57.41 25.39
C MET A 146 4.22 -56.43 26.55
N ALA A 147 5.25 -55.61 26.45
CA ALA A 147 5.57 -54.63 27.49
C ALA A 147 4.51 -53.50 27.61
N LYS A 148 3.88 -53.15 26.48
CA LYS A 148 2.88 -52.07 26.37
C LYS A 148 1.81 -52.42 25.35
N ASN A 149 0.63 -51.81 25.46
CA ASN A 149 -0.39 -51.90 24.41
C ASN A 149 0.20 -51.32 23.12
N PHE A 150 -0.19 -51.90 22.00
CA PHE A 150 0.14 -51.34 20.70
C PHE A 150 -1.15 -50.81 20.07
N LEU A 151 -1.12 -49.54 19.68
CA LEU A 151 -2.22 -48.81 19.08
C LEU A 151 -1.72 -48.21 17.77
N SER A 152 -2.47 -48.40 16.69
CA SER A 152 -2.19 -47.77 15.41
C SER A 152 -3.47 -47.42 14.67
N HIS A 153 -3.41 -46.39 13.83
CA HIS A 153 -4.54 -45.89 13.07
C HIS A 153 -4.15 -45.56 11.63
N PHE A 154 -5.11 -45.68 10.72
CA PHE A 154 -4.96 -45.18 9.36
C PHE A 154 -6.30 -44.72 8.81
N TYR A 155 -6.26 -44.03 7.67
CA TYR A 155 -7.41 -43.41 7.02
C TYR A 155 -7.56 -43.93 5.59
N THR A 156 -8.73 -44.45 5.25
CA THR A 156 -9.00 -44.98 3.91
C THR A 156 -9.26 -43.87 2.89
N GLU A 157 -9.08 -44.19 1.61
CA GLU A 157 -9.45 -43.33 0.49
C GLU A 157 -10.90 -42.83 0.65
N GLY A 158 -11.16 -41.57 0.26
CA GLY A 158 -12.50 -40.96 0.35
C GLY A 158 -12.84 -40.30 1.69
N LEU A 159 -11.94 -40.30 2.68
CA LEU A 159 -12.18 -39.60 3.95
C LEU A 159 -12.05 -38.07 3.83
N GLY A 160 -11.23 -37.58 2.91
CA GLY A 160 -10.92 -36.16 2.73
C GLY A 160 -9.43 -35.94 2.49
N GLN A 161 -9.03 -34.69 2.25
CA GLN A 161 -7.61 -34.33 2.18
C GLN A 161 -7.11 -33.92 3.56
N VAL A 162 -5.79 -33.79 3.71
CA VAL A 162 -5.23 -33.23 4.93
C VAL A 162 -5.42 -31.71 4.86
N PRO A 163 -6.17 -31.09 5.79
CA PRO A 163 -6.43 -29.67 5.74
C PRO A 163 -5.14 -28.89 5.96
N SER A 164 -5.05 -27.73 5.30
CA SER A 164 -3.94 -26.78 5.43
C SER A 164 -4.47 -25.35 5.46
N VAL A 165 -3.68 -24.43 6.01
CA VAL A 165 -3.95 -22.99 5.90
C VAL A 165 -3.38 -22.52 4.56
N VAL A 166 -4.26 -22.13 3.64
CA VAL A 166 -3.92 -21.65 2.29
C VAL A 166 -3.39 -20.23 2.35
N SER A 167 -3.99 -19.39 3.19
CA SER A 167 -3.56 -18.02 3.43
C SER A 167 -4.10 -17.49 4.76
N SER A 168 -3.51 -16.44 5.27
CA SER A 168 -4.03 -15.67 6.39
C SER A 168 -3.80 -14.18 6.20
N LEU A 169 -4.54 -13.38 6.95
CA LEU A 169 -4.32 -11.96 7.13
C LEU A 169 -4.18 -11.71 8.64
N PRO A 170 -2.99 -11.35 9.17
CA PRO A 170 -1.74 -11.11 8.44
C PRO A 170 -1.19 -12.38 7.76
N ALA A 171 -0.47 -12.21 6.65
CA ALA A 171 0.15 -13.32 5.92
C ALA A 171 1.42 -13.80 6.64
N SER A 172 1.66 -15.11 6.64
CA SER A 172 2.92 -15.66 7.16
C SER A 172 4.08 -15.32 6.22
N THR A 173 5.05 -14.54 6.69
CA THR A 173 6.26 -14.17 5.94
C THR A 173 7.53 -14.80 6.51
N GLY A 174 7.41 -15.65 7.54
CA GLY A 174 8.54 -16.19 8.30
C GLY A 174 9.21 -15.17 9.25
N SER A 175 8.81 -13.90 9.21
CA SER A 175 9.23 -12.83 10.12
C SER A 175 8.00 -12.20 10.78
N ILE A 176 8.22 -11.33 11.78
CA ILE A 176 7.14 -10.55 12.39
C ILE A 176 6.59 -9.56 11.36
N VAL A 177 5.27 -9.59 11.11
CA VAL A 177 4.57 -8.60 10.30
C VAL A 177 4.39 -7.32 11.12
N THR A 178 5.06 -6.24 10.74
CA THR A 178 4.97 -4.95 11.45
C THR A 178 3.85 -4.06 10.89
N GLY A 179 3.35 -3.11 11.68
CA GLY A 179 2.37 -2.13 11.23
C GLY A 179 0.95 -2.67 11.04
N TRP A 180 0.61 -3.79 11.69
CA TRP A 180 -0.74 -4.35 11.64
C TRP A 180 -1.74 -3.42 12.34
N GLY A 181 -2.88 -3.14 11.72
CA GLY A 181 -3.92 -2.28 12.29
C GLY A 181 -4.52 -2.89 13.56
N ALA A 182 -4.50 -2.16 14.68
CA ALA A 182 -4.99 -2.65 15.97
C ALA A 182 -6.48 -3.04 15.97
N SER A 183 -7.28 -2.44 15.08
CA SER A 183 -8.70 -2.75 14.89
C SER A 183 -8.98 -3.78 13.78
N ASN A 184 -7.94 -4.24 13.07
CA ASN A 184 -8.09 -5.21 11.98
C ASN A 184 -8.22 -6.63 12.54
N SER A 185 -9.36 -7.26 12.27
CA SER A 185 -9.64 -8.65 12.65
C SER A 185 -8.80 -9.62 11.81
N PRO A 186 -8.02 -10.53 12.42
CA PRO A 186 -7.29 -11.55 11.67
C PRO A 186 -8.22 -12.52 10.91
N VAL A 187 -7.77 -13.00 9.75
CA VAL A 187 -8.52 -13.94 8.89
C VAL A 187 -7.64 -15.15 8.55
N ILE A 188 -8.22 -16.34 8.56
CA ILE A 188 -7.57 -17.60 8.20
C ILE A 188 -8.40 -18.28 7.11
N ASN A 189 -7.76 -18.67 6.00
CA ASN A 189 -8.37 -19.43 4.92
C ASN A 189 -7.79 -20.84 4.89
N PHE A 190 -8.65 -21.84 4.98
CA PHE A 190 -8.32 -23.26 4.95
C PHE A 190 -8.52 -23.86 3.55
N SER A 191 -7.85 -24.98 3.27
CA SER A 191 -7.94 -25.70 1.99
C SER A 191 -9.25 -26.45 1.79
N GLU A 192 -9.99 -26.71 2.86
CA GLU A 192 -11.24 -27.45 2.86
C GLU A 192 -12.13 -27.05 4.06
N PRO A 193 -13.41 -27.44 4.07
CA PRO A 193 -14.31 -27.15 5.19
C PRO A 193 -13.81 -27.75 6.51
N MET A 194 -13.77 -26.92 7.56
CA MET A 194 -13.29 -27.29 8.89
C MET A 194 -14.44 -27.65 9.84
N ASP A 195 -14.16 -28.50 10.83
CA ASP A 195 -15.05 -28.69 11.98
C ASP A 195 -14.87 -27.50 12.93
N GLU A 196 -15.92 -26.69 13.10
CA GLU A 196 -15.84 -25.44 13.86
C GLU A 196 -15.44 -25.65 15.31
N ALA A 197 -15.93 -26.71 15.96
CA ALA A 197 -15.66 -26.93 17.38
C ALA A 197 -14.18 -27.22 17.63
N SER A 198 -13.59 -28.13 16.86
CA SER A 198 -12.16 -28.46 16.94
C SER A 198 -11.28 -27.30 16.47
N ALA A 199 -11.66 -26.61 15.38
CA ALA A 199 -10.90 -25.47 14.87
C ALA A 199 -10.93 -24.29 15.84
N ASN A 200 -12.09 -23.96 16.43
CA ASN A 200 -12.20 -22.90 17.43
C ASN A 200 -11.36 -23.18 18.69
N SER A 201 -11.24 -24.45 19.07
CA SER A 201 -10.41 -24.86 20.21
C SER A 201 -8.90 -24.85 19.89
N ALA A 202 -8.54 -24.87 18.61
CA ALA A 202 -7.17 -24.94 18.11
C ALA A 202 -6.61 -23.59 17.61
N ILE A 203 -7.49 -22.63 17.33
CA ILE A 203 -7.12 -21.27 16.94
C ILE A 203 -6.94 -20.42 18.19
N SER A 204 -5.80 -19.74 18.29
CA SER A 204 -5.52 -18.84 19.41
C SER A 204 -4.69 -17.65 18.95
N ILE A 205 -4.83 -16.54 19.68
CA ILE A 205 -3.95 -15.39 19.60
C ILE A 205 -3.31 -15.18 20.97
N SER A 206 -1.99 -14.99 21.01
CA SER A 206 -1.21 -14.77 22.24
C SER A 206 -0.29 -13.58 22.08
N GLY A 207 0.33 -13.12 23.17
CA GLY A 207 1.27 -11.99 23.20
C GLY A 207 0.77 -10.79 24.03
N GLY A 208 -0.51 -10.48 23.93
CA GLY A 208 -1.19 -9.43 24.72
C GLY A 208 -2.68 -9.73 24.93
N PRO A 209 -3.42 -8.83 25.61
CA PRO A 209 -4.86 -8.97 25.74
C PRO A 209 -5.53 -8.87 24.36
N ALA A 210 -6.38 -9.84 24.01
CA ALA A 210 -7.16 -9.85 22.78
C ALA A 210 -8.49 -10.56 23.04
N VAL A 211 -9.59 -9.82 22.87
CA VAL A 211 -10.95 -10.37 22.99
C VAL A 211 -11.55 -10.47 21.59
N TYR A 212 -11.95 -11.67 21.18
CA TYR A 212 -12.46 -11.92 19.84
C TYR A 212 -13.52 -13.02 19.83
N LEU A 213 -14.31 -13.08 18.76
CA LEU A 213 -15.14 -14.21 18.41
C LEU A 213 -14.68 -14.78 17.07
N LEU A 214 -14.73 -16.10 16.93
CA LEU A 214 -14.54 -16.74 15.64
C LEU A 214 -15.86 -16.75 14.88
N VAL A 215 -15.84 -16.17 13.69
CA VAL A 215 -16.97 -16.13 12.76
C VAL A 215 -16.56 -16.87 11.49
N TRP A 216 -17.35 -17.88 11.13
CA TRP A 216 -17.12 -18.72 9.96
C TRP A 216 -17.95 -18.26 8.77
N ASN A 217 -17.42 -18.44 7.56
CA ASN A 217 -18.21 -18.30 6.35
C ASN A 217 -19.14 -19.51 6.14
N ALA A 218 -20.10 -19.41 5.22
CA ALA A 218 -21.10 -20.45 4.97
C ALA A 218 -20.53 -21.81 4.52
N THR A 219 -19.30 -21.83 3.99
CA THR A 219 -18.61 -23.06 3.57
C THR A 219 -17.63 -23.60 4.61
N HIS A 220 -17.51 -22.95 5.77
CA HIS A 220 -16.58 -23.30 6.85
C HIS A 220 -15.10 -23.40 6.40
N THR A 221 -14.72 -22.66 5.37
CA THR A 221 -13.34 -22.60 4.84
C THR A 221 -12.60 -21.35 5.29
N THR A 222 -13.31 -20.35 5.81
CA THR A 222 -12.71 -19.08 6.26
C THR A 222 -13.17 -18.76 7.66
N ALA A 223 -12.21 -18.59 8.56
CA ALA A 223 -12.43 -18.14 9.93
C ALA A 223 -11.94 -16.69 10.10
N THR A 224 -12.82 -15.82 10.56
CA THR A 224 -12.49 -14.44 10.92
C THR A 224 -12.49 -14.29 12.44
N LEU A 225 -11.36 -13.86 13.02
CA LEU A 225 -11.25 -13.53 14.43
C LEU A 225 -11.80 -12.11 14.63
N GLN A 226 -13.12 -11.98 14.73
CA GLN A 226 -13.80 -10.71 14.92
C GLN A 226 -13.46 -10.13 16.30
N LEU A 227 -12.62 -9.10 16.31
CA LEU A 227 -12.23 -8.40 17.52
C LEU A 227 -13.43 -7.74 18.20
N LYS A 228 -13.50 -7.85 19.53
CA LYS A 228 -14.49 -7.16 20.38
C LYS A 228 -13.96 -5.86 20.97
N SER A 229 -12.66 -5.68 20.94
CA SER A 229 -11.93 -4.47 21.28
C SER A 229 -10.66 -4.42 20.45
N ASP A 230 -10.11 -3.23 20.27
CA ASP A 230 -8.81 -3.07 19.60
C ASP A 230 -7.71 -3.84 20.35
N LEU A 231 -6.73 -4.34 19.60
CA LEU A 231 -5.50 -4.92 20.13
C LEU A 231 -4.65 -3.83 20.78
N GLU A 232 -3.81 -4.20 21.75
CA GLU A 232 -2.92 -3.25 22.42
C GLU A 232 -1.83 -2.76 21.45
N ILE A 233 -1.64 -1.44 21.37
CA ILE A 233 -0.70 -0.83 20.42
C ILE A 233 0.76 -1.11 20.85
N GLY A 234 1.64 -1.41 19.90
CA GLY A 234 3.05 -1.72 20.17
C GLY A 234 3.31 -3.17 20.56
N THR A 235 2.26 -3.97 20.74
CA THR A 235 2.37 -5.35 21.21
C THR A 235 2.60 -6.30 20.05
N THR A 236 3.43 -7.32 20.25
CA THR A 236 3.60 -8.42 19.29
C THR A 236 2.65 -9.54 19.64
N TYR A 237 1.73 -9.83 18.73
CA TYR A 237 0.79 -10.94 18.81
C TYR A 237 1.26 -12.12 17.95
N THR A 238 0.92 -13.32 18.38
CA THR A 238 1.10 -14.55 17.59
C THR A 238 -0.23 -15.23 17.40
N LEU A 239 -0.68 -15.29 16.14
CA LEU A 239 -1.80 -16.13 15.71
C LEU A 239 -1.29 -17.55 15.49
N ARG A 240 -1.89 -18.51 16.18
CA ARG A 240 -1.59 -19.93 16.05
C ARG A 240 -2.85 -20.69 15.65
N VAL A 241 -2.69 -21.59 14.69
CA VAL A 241 -3.63 -22.69 14.44
C VAL A 241 -2.88 -23.98 14.72
N SER A 242 -3.23 -24.68 15.80
CA SER A 242 -2.57 -25.95 16.12
C SER A 242 -3.03 -27.08 15.20
N SER A 243 -2.18 -28.09 15.07
CA SER A 243 -2.44 -29.37 14.37
C SER A 243 -3.64 -30.15 14.92
N SER A 244 -4.20 -29.76 16.07
CA SER A 244 -5.44 -30.33 16.62
C SER A 244 -6.72 -29.82 15.93
N ALA A 245 -6.65 -28.77 15.11
CA ALA A 245 -7.76 -28.34 14.25
C ALA A 245 -8.06 -29.42 13.21
N LYS A 246 -9.34 -29.78 13.03
CA LYS A 246 -9.75 -30.86 12.12
C LYS A 246 -10.64 -30.37 10.99
N SER A 247 -10.57 -31.01 9.83
CA SER A 247 -11.57 -30.85 8.78
C SER A 247 -12.94 -31.37 9.25
N ALA A 248 -14.01 -31.05 8.51
CA ALA A 248 -15.33 -31.59 8.78
C ALA A 248 -15.38 -33.14 8.80
N SER A 249 -14.43 -33.79 8.10
CA SER A 249 -14.26 -35.24 8.10
C SER A 249 -13.42 -35.78 9.27
N GLY A 250 -12.97 -34.92 10.19
CA GLY A 250 -12.19 -35.29 11.37
C GLY A 250 -10.69 -35.46 11.15
N ILE A 251 -10.17 -35.03 9.98
CA ILE A 251 -8.74 -35.12 9.65
C ILE A 251 -7.99 -33.92 10.26
N PRO A 252 -6.96 -34.12 11.11
CA PRO A 252 -6.19 -33.02 11.70
C PRO A 252 -5.29 -32.29 10.70
N LEU A 253 -4.96 -31.03 11.00
CA LEU A 253 -3.92 -30.27 10.28
C LEU A 253 -2.57 -31.00 10.33
N SER A 254 -1.82 -30.97 9.21
CA SER A 254 -0.53 -31.66 9.11
C SER A 254 0.53 -31.12 10.08
N LYS A 255 0.48 -29.82 10.39
CA LYS A 255 1.41 -29.12 11.27
C LYS A 255 0.76 -27.85 11.79
N ASP A 256 1.31 -27.32 12.88
CA ASP A 256 0.93 -26.00 13.39
C ASP A 256 1.21 -24.91 12.36
N TYR A 257 0.29 -23.96 12.25
CA TYR A 257 0.43 -22.74 11.48
C TYR A 257 0.63 -21.56 12.43
N LEU A 258 1.65 -20.74 12.17
CA LEU A 258 2.07 -19.64 13.04
C LEU A 258 2.28 -18.38 12.21
N VAL A 259 1.73 -17.27 12.70
CA VAL A 259 1.99 -15.92 12.18
C VAL A 259 2.19 -14.99 13.37
N SER A 260 3.34 -14.32 13.41
CA SER A 260 3.60 -13.25 14.37
C SER A 260 3.41 -11.90 13.69
N PHE A 261 2.72 -10.99 14.36
CA PHE A 261 2.46 -9.64 13.89
C PHE A 261 2.49 -8.65 15.06
N SER A 262 2.90 -7.41 14.80
CA SER A 262 2.88 -6.34 15.80
C SER A 262 1.71 -5.40 15.51
N SER A 263 0.79 -5.29 16.47
CA SER A 263 -0.39 -4.41 16.45
C SER A 263 0.08 -2.98 16.65
N GLY A 264 0.35 -2.30 15.54
CA GLY A 264 1.04 -1.03 15.52
C GLY A 264 2.49 -1.16 16.00
N THR A 265 3.40 -0.53 15.27
CA THR A 265 4.49 0.17 15.96
C THR A 265 3.90 1.46 16.55
N ALA A 266 4.69 2.31 17.21
CA ALA A 266 4.45 3.73 17.02
C ALA A 266 4.36 3.95 15.50
N SER A 267 3.15 4.03 14.98
CA SER A 267 2.91 3.88 13.55
C SER A 267 3.24 5.22 12.94
N VAL A 268 4.24 5.26 12.05
CA VAL A 268 4.38 6.41 11.17
C VAL A 268 3.13 6.36 10.28
N ARG A 269 2.11 7.13 10.63
CA ARG A 269 0.94 7.31 9.78
C ARG A 269 1.43 7.71 8.39
N PRO A 270 0.78 7.27 7.30
CA PRO A 270 1.25 7.58 5.97
C PRO A 270 1.39 9.09 5.81
N THR A 271 2.50 9.52 5.24
CA THR A 271 2.74 10.93 4.90
C THR A 271 2.47 11.13 3.42
N VAL A 272 2.16 12.37 3.03
CA VAL A 272 1.99 12.75 1.63
C VAL A 272 2.86 13.96 1.33
N ARG A 273 3.58 13.91 0.22
CA ARG A 273 4.31 15.05 -0.33
C ARG A 273 3.70 15.43 -1.69
N PRO A 274 2.86 16.47 -1.74
CA PRO A 274 2.34 16.97 -3.01
C PRO A 274 3.43 17.73 -3.78
N SER A 275 3.39 17.65 -5.10
CA SER A 275 4.28 18.35 -6.02
C SER A 275 3.61 18.60 -7.37
N MET A 276 4.12 19.55 -8.15
CA MET A 276 3.73 19.77 -9.54
C MET A 276 4.94 19.52 -10.46
N PRO A 277 4.94 18.47 -11.31
CA PRO A 277 6.10 18.09 -12.11
C PRO A 277 6.42 19.02 -13.30
N GLY A 278 5.64 20.08 -13.56
CA GLY A 278 5.88 21.03 -14.65
C GLY A 278 6.63 22.31 -14.25
N ASN A 279 6.87 22.54 -12.96
CA ASN A 279 7.26 23.85 -12.47
C ASN A 279 8.79 24.01 -12.30
N PHE A 280 9.32 25.16 -12.71
CA PHE A 280 10.62 25.66 -12.29
C PHE A 280 10.43 27.00 -11.56
N PRO A 281 10.60 27.03 -10.22
CA PRO A 281 10.95 25.91 -9.35
C PRO A 281 9.74 25.00 -9.04
N ALA A 282 10.00 23.69 -8.98
CA ALA A 282 9.06 22.74 -8.39
C ALA A 282 8.64 23.21 -6.99
N TRP A 283 7.49 22.78 -6.49
CA TRP A 283 7.07 23.02 -5.09
C TRP A 283 8.11 22.40 -4.15
N ASN A 284 9.19 23.12 -3.87
CA ASN A 284 10.33 22.74 -3.02
C ASN A 284 10.14 23.27 -1.58
N ILE A 285 8.89 23.58 -1.25
CA ILE A 285 8.47 24.16 0.02
C ILE A 285 7.90 23.06 0.91
N SER A 286 8.32 23.07 2.17
CA SER A 286 7.71 22.25 3.21
C SER A 286 6.39 22.90 3.63
N PHE A 287 5.27 22.32 3.22
CA PHE A 287 3.96 22.78 3.64
C PHE A 287 3.70 22.45 5.11
N LEU A 288 3.07 23.38 5.83
CA LEU A 288 2.57 23.17 7.18
C LEU A 288 1.20 22.45 7.12
N PRO A 289 0.89 21.58 8.11
CA PRO A 289 -0.38 20.86 8.17
C PRO A 289 -1.62 21.76 8.34
N ASP A 290 -2.77 21.32 7.80
CA ASP A 290 -4.13 21.84 8.07
C ASP A 290 -4.39 21.85 9.59
N PRO A 291 -4.86 22.94 10.22
CA PRO A 291 -5.44 24.17 9.64
C PRO A 291 -4.50 25.36 9.46
N THR A 292 -3.19 25.13 9.45
CA THR A 292 -2.22 26.21 9.25
C THR A 292 -2.35 26.80 7.85
N ILE A 293 -2.25 28.12 7.75
CA ILE A 293 -2.26 28.83 6.46
C ILE A 293 -0.85 28.78 5.87
N ASN A 294 -0.73 28.16 4.70
CA ASN A 294 0.48 28.21 3.89
C ASN A 294 0.45 29.46 2.98
N PRO A 295 1.61 30.06 2.65
CA PRO A 295 1.66 31.15 1.68
C PRO A 295 1.21 30.67 0.29
N VAL A 296 0.62 31.59 -0.49
CA VAL A 296 0.21 31.29 -1.86
C VAL A 296 1.43 31.01 -2.72
N VAL A 297 1.44 29.86 -3.39
CA VAL A 297 2.51 29.47 -4.31
C VAL A 297 2.28 30.14 -5.66
N THR A 298 3.26 30.88 -6.17
CA THR A 298 3.17 31.59 -7.47
C THR A 298 4.00 30.91 -8.55
N GLY A 299 3.80 31.30 -9.80
CA GLY A 299 4.53 30.83 -10.97
C GLY A 299 3.99 29.55 -11.60
N ASN A 300 2.83 29.04 -11.16
CA ASN A 300 2.28 27.77 -11.64
C ASN A 300 1.70 27.91 -13.06
N SER A 301 1.91 26.90 -13.89
CA SER A 301 1.34 26.82 -15.24
C SER A 301 -0.11 26.35 -15.16
N LYS A 302 -0.94 26.90 -16.05
CA LYS A 302 -2.31 26.44 -16.24
C LYS A 302 -2.42 25.05 -16.86
N ASN A 303 -1.32 24.48 -17.35
CA ASN A 303 -1.25 23.14 -17.92
C ASN A 303 -0.60 22.12 -16.96
N ASP A 304 -0.32 22.52 -15.73
CA ASP A 304 0.35 21.65 -14.75
C ASP A 304 -0.53 20.46 -14.32
N THR A 305 0.15 19.35 -14.02
CA THR A 305 -0.42 18.21 -13.30
C THR A 305 -0.03 18.26 -11.83
N PHE A 306 -0.70 17.44 -11.01
CA PHE A 306 -0.47 17.36 -9.57
C PHE A 306 -0.07 15.94 -9.20
N ASP A 307 1.11 15.78 -8.62
CA ASP A 307 1.60 14.51 -8.10
C ASP A 307 1.51 14.49 -6.59
N PHE A 308 1.05 13.37 -6.04
CA PHE A 308 0.96 13.11 -4.61
C PHE A 308 1.80 11.88 -4.31
N ASN A 309 2.93 12.06 -3.62
CA ASN A 309 3.83 10.98 -3.25
C ASN A 309 3.59 10.56 -1.80
N PHE A 310 3.05 9.36 -1.61
CA PHE A 310 2.72 8.79 -0.32
C PHE A 310 3.84 7.87 0.19
N SER A 311 4.07 7.85 1.51
CA SER A 311 5.07 6.94 2.11
C SER A 311 4.66 5.46 2.08
N ASP A 312 3.38 5.17 1.89
CA ASP A 312 2.80 3.83 1.97
C ASP A 312 1.80 3.60 0.83
N PRO A 313 1.55 2.35 0.41
CA PRO A 313 0.47 2.03 -0.50
C PRO A 313 -0.90 2.43 0.07
N MET A 314 -1.67 3.20 -0.69
CA MET A 314 -2.91 3.82 -0.22
C MET A 314 -4.18 3.10 -0.70
N ASP A 315 -5.25 3.22 0.09
CA ASP A 315 -6.61 2.88 -0.35
C ASP A 315 -7.12 3.96 -1.31
N LYS A 316 -7.24 3.60 -2.59
CA LYS A 316 -7.51 4.56 -3.68
C LYS A 316 -8.82 5.34 -3.48
N PRO A 317 -9.98 4.72 -3.20
CA PRO A 317 -11.24 5.45 -3.00
C PRO A 317 -11.18 6.46 -1.85
N SER A 318 -10.53 6.12 -0.74
CA SER A 318 -10.37 7.06 0.38
C SER A 318 -9.54 8.29 0.01
N VAL A 319 -8.44 8.11 -0.74
CA VAL A 319 -7.58 9.21 -1.19
C VAL A 319 -8.34 10.14 -2.14
N LEU A 320 -9.07 9.57 -3.12
CA LEU A 320 -9.85 10.37 -4.07
C LEU A 320 -10.92 11.21 -3.39
N SER A 321 -11.52 10.71 -2.31
CA SER A 321 -12.50 11.44 -1.51
C SER A 321 -11.88 12.51 -0.60
N ALA A 322 -10.59 12.37 -0.27
CA ALA A 322 -9.86 13.26 0.61
C ALA A 322 -9.22 14.46 -0.11
N ILE A 323 -9.05 14.39 -1.42
CA ILE A 323 -8.46 15.45 -2.25
C ILE A 323 -9.56 16.31 -2.86
N THR A 324 -9.49 17.62 -2.64
CA THR A 324 -10.46 18.58 -3.20
C THR A 324 -9.76 19.83 -3.72
N PHE A 325 -10.37 20.46 -4.73
CA PHE A 325 -9.94 21.72 -5.30
C PHE A 325 -11.06 22.76 -5.19
N SER A 326 -10.70 24.01 -4.90
CA SER A 326 -11.62 25.16 -4.90
C SER A 326 -10.93 26.38 -5.53
N PRO A 327 -11.40 26.91 -6.68
CA PRO A 327 -12.48 26.40 -7.52
C PRO A 327 -12.29 24.94 -7.96
N GLY A 328 -13.38 24.24 -8.26
CA GLY A 328 -13.31 22.83 -8.68
C GLY A 328 -12.54 22.66 -9.99
N ILE A 329 -11.69 21.64 -10.06
CA ILE A 329 -10.93 21.27 -11.26
C ILE A 329 -11.39 19.88 -11.70
N SER A 330 -11.83 19.74 -12.95
CA SER A 330 -12.16 18.44 -13.53
C SER A 330 -10.92 17.80 -14.13
N GLY A 331 -10.72 16.51 -13.93
CA GLY A 331 -9.53 15.80 -14.40
C GLY A 331 -9.60 14.30 -14.19
N GLN A 332 -8.49 13.63 -14.44
CA GLN A 332 -8.32 12.19 -14.29
C GLN A 332 -7.24 11.87 -13.26
N PHE A 333 -7.47 10.81 -12.49
CA PHE A 333 -6.51 10.30 -11.52
C PHE A 333 -5.85 9.03 -12.06
N SER A 334 -4.53 8.97 -12.00
CA SER A 334 -3.73 7.81 -12.37
C SER A 334 -2.83 7.40 -11.21
N TRP A 335 -2.74 6.10 -10.95
CA TRP A 335 -1.90 5.55 -9.89
C TRP A 335 -0.73 4.78 -10.50
N ASN A 336 0.45 4.89 -9.87
CA ASN A 336 1.53 3.96 -10.17
C ASN A 336 1.19 2.52 -9.73
N ALA A 337 1.93 1.54 -10.23
CA ALA A 337 1.73 0.13 -9.90
C ALA A 337 1.87 -0.16 -8.38
N GLY A 338 2.70 0.60 -7.68
CA GLY A 338 2.92 0.47 -6.23
C GLY A 338 1.83 1.08 -5.34
N GLY A 339 0.88 1.85 -5.90
CA GLY A 339 -0.17 2.52 -5.13
C GLY A 339 0.33 3.63 -4.19
N THR A 340 1.53 4.16 -4.45
CA THR A 340 2.20 5.18 -3.63
C THR A 340 2.31 6.54 -4.32
N ILE A 341 2.08 6.61 -5.63
CA ILE A 341 2.11 7.85 -6.39
C ILE A 341 0.79 7.98 -7.12
N LEU A 342 0.08 9.07 -6.83
CA LEU A 342 -1.13 9.49 -7.53
C LEU A 342 -0.81 10.72 -8.36
N THR A 343 -1.15 10.70 -9.65
CA THR A 343 -1.10 11.86 -10.53
C THR A 343 -2.51 12.28 -10.89
N PHE A 344 -2.83 13.55 -10.66
CA PHE A 344 -4.05 14.19 -11.14
C PHE A 344 -3.74 15.08 -12.35
N THR A 345 -4.39 14.80 -13.47
CA THR A 345 -4.26 15.55 -14.72
C THR A 345 -5.55 16.30 -15.01
N PRO A 346 -5.55 17.65 -14.96
CA PRO A 346 -6.70 18.44 -15.39
C PRO A 346 -7.12 18.11 -16.82
N SER A 347 -8.44 18.04 -17.04
CA SER A 347 -9.04 17.75 -18.35
C SER A 347 -9.08 18.97 -19.29
N SER A 348 -8.83 20.15 -18.76
CA SER A 348 -8.72 21.42 -19.49
C SER A 348 -7.74 22.34 -18.77
N PRO A 349 -7.10 23.28 -19.47
CA PRO A 349 -6.22 24.26 -18.84
C PRO A 349 -6.93 25.02 -17.72
N LEU A 350 -6.22 25.26 -16.63
CA LEU A 350 -6.70 26.07 -15.52
C LEU A 350 -6.93 27.52 -15.96
N GLN A 351 -7.77 28.24 -15.23
CA GLN A 351 -7.96 29.66 -15.50
C GLN A 351 -6.71 30.42 -15.09
N SER A 352 -6.22 31.30 -15.96
CA SER A 352 -5.04 32.13 -15.70
C SER A 352 -5.30 33.17 -14.62
N GLU A 353 -4.25 33.53 -13.89
CA GLU A 353 -4.29 34.49 -12.77
C GLU A 353 -5.39 34.20 -11.75
N THR A 354 -5.67 32.92 -11.52
CA THR A 354 -6.69 32.43 -10.59
C THR A 354 -6.03 31.67 -9.45
N THR A 355 -6.38 32.02 -8.21
CA THR A 355 -5.93 31.27 -7.04
C THR A 355 -6.83 30.07 -6.81
N TYR A 356 -6.23 28.89 -6.78
CA TYR A 356 -6.88 27.63 -6.46
C TYR A 356 -6.40 27.13 -5.11
N ARG A 357 -7.32 26.54 -4.34
CA ARG A 357 -7.06 25.85 -3.09
C ARG A 357 -7.11 24.35 -3.30
N LEU A 358 -5.98 23.68 -3.12
CA LEU A 358 -5.87 22.24 -2.98
C LEU A 358 -5.95 21.87 -1.50
N LYS A 359 -6.92 21.03 -1.14
CA LYS A 359 -7.01 20.42 0.20
C LYS A 359 -6.81 18.92 0.10
N ILE A 360 -5.91 18.40 0.94
CA ILE A 360 -5.68 16.97 1.16
C ILE A 360 -6.08 16.69 2.61
N SER A 361 -7.24 16.07 2.83
CA SER A 361 -7.70 15.71 4.18
C SER A 361 -6.87 14.59 4.77
N ASN A 362 -6.63 14.64 6.08
CA ASN A 362 -5.99 13.54 6.83
C ASN A 362 -6.87 12.27 6.92
N SER A 363 -8.07 12.27 6.35
CA SER A 363 -8.98 11.12 6.31
C SER A 363 -8.61 10.06 5.27
N ALA A 364 -7.70 10.35 4.34
CA ALA A 364 -7.20 9.35 3.39
C ALA A 364 -6.47 8.23 4.13
N LYS A 365 -6.68 6.98 3.69
CA LYS A 365 -6.21 5.78 4.41
C LYS A 365 -5.16 5.01 3.63
N SER A 366 -4.19 4.42 4.33
CA SER A 366 -3.36 3.37 3.76
C SER A 366 -4.17 2.09 3.52
N LEU A 367 -3.61 1.13 2.76
CA LEU A 367 -4.22 -0.21 2.61
C LEU A 367 -4.35 -0.97 3.94
N GLN A 368 -3.56 -0.58 4.96
CA GLN A 368 -3.63 -1.13 6.31
C GLN A 368 -4.68 -0.43 7.19
N GLY A 369 -5.40 0.58 6.65
CA GLY A 369 -6.49 1.29 7.30
C GLY A 369 -6.08 2.52 8.11
N GLN A 370 -4.82 2.97 8.01
CA GLN A 370 -4.32 4.11 8.78
C GLN A 370 -4.56 5.43 8.06
N ASN A 371 -5.12 6.41 8.76
CA ASN A 371 -5.28 7.77 8.27
C ASN A 371 -3.93 8.46 8.04
N LEU A 372 -3.82 9.33 7.02
CA LEU A 372 -2.67 10.22 6.79
C LEU A 372 -2.24 10.93 8.07
N LEU A 373 -0.93 11.04 8.32
CA LEU A 373 -0.37 11.69 9.50
C LEU A 373 -0.92 13.09 9.65
N GLU A 374 -0.81 13.85 8.56
CA GLU A 374 -1.24 15.23 8.45
C GLU A 374 -2.08 15.44 7.19
N GLY A 375 -2.99 16.40 7.26
CA GLY A 375 -3.66 16.95 6.10
C GLY A 375 -2.98 18.25 5.68
N TYR A 376 -3.21 18.71 4.46
CA TYR A 376 -2.62 19.93 3.93
C TYR A 376 -3.65 20.81 3.22
N VAL A 377 -3.50 22.12 3.35
CA VAL A 377 -4.22 23.12 2.54
C VAL A 377 -3.17 23.98 1.84
N ILE A 378 -3.21 23.99 0.51
CA ILE A 378 -2.23 24.65 -0.36
C ILE A 378 -2.99 25.56 -1.29
N ASP A 379 -2.71 26.86 -1.22
CA ASP A 379 -3.20 27.83 -2.18
C ASP A 379 -2.13 28.07 -3.24
N PHE A 380 -2.48 27.98 -4.52
CA PHE A 380 -1.57 28.20 -5.63
C PHE A 380 -2.20 29.12 -6.68
N LEU A 381 -1.39 30.02 -7.24
CA LEU A 381 -1.77 30.98 -8.26
C LEU A 381 -1.25 30.51 -9.62
N THR A 382 -2.13 30.47 -10.61
CA THR A 382 -1.83 30.13 -12.01
C THR A 382 -1.30 31.34 -12.77
N ASP A 383 -0.10 31.82 -12.44
CA ASP A 383 0.51 33.03 -13.02
C ASP A 383 1.91 32.80 -13.63
N SER A 384 2.20 31.58 -14.07
CA SER A 384 3.43 31.28 -14.83
C SER A 384 3.66 32.33 -15.92
N PRO A 385 4.82 33.00 -15.95
CA PRO A 385 5.14 34.01 -16.96
C PRO A 385 5.19 33.42 -18.37
N ASN A 386 5.30 32.11 -18.52
CA ASN A 386 5.45 31.44 -19.81
C ASN A 386 4.11 31.16 -20.51
N ASP A 387 3.02 31.00 -19.78
CA ASP A 387 1.74 30.60 -20.39
C ASP A 387 0.46 31.03 -19.66
N SER A 388 0.53 31.63 -18.48
CA SER A 388 -0.62 31.79 -17.57
C SER A 388 -0.85 33.23 -17.08
N ARG A 389 -0.31 34.23 -17.76
CA ARG A 389 -0.58 35.65 -17.47
C ARG A 389 -1.53 36.27 -18.49
N ALA A 390 -2.36 37.18 -18.02
CA ALA A 390 -3.25 37.95 -18.89
C ALA A 390 -2.45 38.80 -19.88
N ILE A 391 -3.08 39.15 -21.00
CA ILE A 391 -2.50 40.11 -21.94
C ILE A 391 -2.46 41.47 -21.24
N ALA A 392 -1.30 42.10 -21.21
CA ALA A 392 -1.09 43.40 -20.59
C ALA A 392 -0.81 44.46 -21.66
N PHE A 393 -1.60 45.53 -21.67
CA PHE A 393 -1.32 46.69 -22.51
C PHE A 393 -0.08 47.43 -22.01
N ALA A 394 0.92 47.58 -22.87
CA ALA A 394 2.17 48.27 -22.57
C ALA A 394 2.16 49.74 -23.03
N GLY A 395 1.09 50.16 -23.73
CA GLY A 395 0.94 51.49 -24.29
C GLY A 395 0.59 51.45 -25.77
N ALA A 396 0.31 52.61 -26.35
CA ALA A 396 0.14 52.77 -27.78
C ALA A 396 0.89 53.99 -28.28
N ASN A 397 1.46 53.87 -29.47
CA ASN A 397 2.15 54.93 -30.16
C ASN A 397 1.36 55.27 -31.41
N GLY A 398 0.96 56.52 -31.59
CA GLY A 398 0.21 56.94 -32.78
C GLY A 398 1.03 57.88 -33.66
N ASN A 399 0.84 57.73 -34.96
CA ASN A 399 1.46 58.57 -35.99
C ASN A 399 0.42 58.98 -37.03
N THR A 400 0.57 60.19 -37.55
CA THR A 400 -0.14 60.71 -38.71
C THR A 400 0.56 60.21 -39.97
N ILE A 401 -0.24 59.70 -40.90
CA ILE A 401 0.22 59.15 -42.17
C ILE A 401 -0.52 59.86 -43.30
N ASP A 402 0.21 60.30 -44.32
CA ASP A 402 -0.34 60.79 -45.58
C ASP A 402 0.55 60.33 -46.75
N VAL A 403 0.01 60.31 -47.98
CA VAL A 403 0.81 60.10 -49.19
C VAL A 403 1.83 61.22 -49.42
N THR A 404 1.58 62.40 -48.83
CA THR A 404 2.45 63.59 -48.87
C THR A 404 3.44 63.65 -47.71
N CYS A 405 3.24 62.86 -46.64
CA CYS A 405 4.10 62.81 -45.46
C CYS A 405 4.32 61.35 -45.00
N SER A 406 5.53 60.82 -45.17
CA SER A 406 5.90 59.57 -44.51
C SER A 406 6.23 59.88 -43.05
N ALA A 407 5.53 59.26 -42.10
CA ALA A 407 5.69 59.52 -40.67
C ALA A 407 7.16 59.35 -40.21
N ILE A 408 7.75 60.42 -39.65
CA ILE A 408 9.13 60.42 -39.12
C ILE A 408 9.19 60.76 -37.61
N SER A 409 8.08 61.18 -37.00
CA SER A 409 7.98 61.54 -35.59
C SER A 409 6.70 61.01 -34.96
N LEU A 410 6.76 60.72 -33.67
CA LEU A 410 5.65 60.23 -32.84
C LEU A 410 4.68 61.37 -32.53
N ASP A 411 3.40 61.18 -32.84
CA ASP A 411 2.37 62.23 -32.66
C ASP A 411 1.59 62.09 -31.35
N ILE A 412 1.47 60.87 -30.84
CA ILE A 412 0.74 60.56 -29.61
C ILE A 412 1.35 59.35 -28.90
N THR A 413 1.51 59.46 -27.58
CA THR A 413 1.88 58.34 -26.72
C THR A 413 0.76 58.11 -25.70
N VAL A 414 0.19 56.91 -25.72
CA VAL A 414 -0.77 56.43 -24.74
C VAL A 414 -0.01 55.54 -23.74
N PRO A 415 -0.07 55.82 -22.43
CA PRO A 415 0.62 55.00 -21.44
C PRO A 415 -0.04 53.62 -21.27
N ALA A 416 0.65 52.70 -20.59
CA ALA A 416 0.18 51.33 -20.32
C ALA A 416 -1.14 51.26 -19.52
N THR A 417 -1.48 52.31 -18.77
CA THR A 417 -2.72 52.41 -18.00
C THR A 417 -3.46 53.69 -18.38
N PRO A 418 -4.06 53.74 -19.58
CA PRO A 418 -4.84 54.91 -19.96
C PRO A 418 -6.09 54.99 -19.10
N ASN A 419 -6.59 56.20 -18.92
CA ASN A 419 -7.85 56.44 -18.22
C ASN A 419 -8.74 57.33 -19.09
N LEU A 420 -10.05 57.20 -18.93
CA LEU A 420 -11.04 57.96 -19.71
C LEU A 420 -11.18 59.43 -19.30
N ASN A 421 -10.52 59.86 -18.22
CA ASN A 421 -10.50 61.27 -17.81
C ASN A 421 -9.39 62.06 -18.53
N THR A 422 -8.38 61.36 -19.06
CA THR A 422 -7.30 61.92 -19.86
C THR A 422 -7.65 61.76 -21.33
N VAL A 423 -7.65 62.88 -22.04
CA VAL A 423 -7.80 62.90 -23.49
C VAL A 423 -6.43 63.12 -24.10
N TYR A 424 -5.97 62.17 -24.89
CA TYR A 424 -4.65 62.22 -25.51
C TYR A 424 -4.74 63.01 -26.83
N PRO A 425 -4.11 64.19 -26.92
CA PRO A 425 -4.18 65.00 -28.13
C PRO A 425 -3.35 64.35 -29.22
N ILE A 426 -3.91 64.24 -30.42
CA ILE A 426 -3.13 64.00 -31.61
C ILE A 426 -2.48 65.32 -32.01
N GLN A 427 -1.20 65.30 -32.37
CA GLN A 427 -0.49 66.46 -32.87
C GLN A 427 -0.13 66.23 -34.34
N PRO A 428 -1.04 66.54 -35.28
CA PRO A 428 -0.82 66.24 -36.69
C PRO A 428 0.39 67.00 -37.21
N GLN A 429 1.23 66.33 -37.98
CA GLN A 429 2.39 67.00 -38.59
C GLN A 429 1.91 68.04 -39.62
N PRO A 430 2.42 69.29 -39.60
CA PRO A 430 1.97 70.36 -40.51
C PRO A 430 2.11 70.03 -42.00
N ALA A 431 2.95 69.05 -42.35
CA ALA A 431 3.17 68.60 -43.73
C ALA A 431 2.08 67.65 -44.26
N CYS A 432 1.18 67.15 -43.40
CA CYS A 432 0.14 66.18 -43.77
C CYS A 432 -1.16 66.91 -44.13
N THR A 433 -1.54 66.87 -45.40
CA THR A 433 -2.71 67.60 -45.94
C THR A 433 -4.01 66.81 -45.86
N THR A 434 -3.92 65.48 -45.79
CA THR A 434 -5.04 64.54 -45.60
C THR A 434 -4.70 63.50 -44.54
N PRO A 435 -4.66 63.88 -43.25
CA PRO A 435 -4.13 63.02 -42.19
C PRO A 435 -4.98 61.75 -42.01
N GLN A 436 -4.33 60.59 -42.12
CA GLN A 436 -4.81 59.34 -41.55
C GLN A 436 -4.04 59.09 -40.25
N TYR A 437 -4.65 58.41 -39.29
CA TYR A 437 -3.99 58.13 -38.02
C TYR A 437 -3.77 56.62 -37.87
N GLU A 438 -2.56 56.22 -37.47
CA GLU A 438 -2.20 54.83 -37.20
C GLU A 438 -1.77 54.71 -35.74
N PHE A 439 -2.45 53.86 -34.98
CA PHE A 439 -2.06 53.49 -33.62
C PHE A 439 -1.34 52.14 -33.63
N GLU A 440 -0.10 52.09 -33.18
CA GLU A 440 0.62 50.86 -32.83
C GLU A 440 0.35 50.53 -31.37
N LEU A 441 -0.51 49.53 -31.12
CA LEU A 441 -0.78 48.97 -29.81
C LEU A 441 0.36 48.01 -29.42
N LEU A 442 0.86 48.15 -28.20
CA LEU A 442 1.88 47.29 -27.63
C LEU A 442 1.24 46.38 -26.57
N LEU A 443 1.26 45.07 -26.78
CA LEU A 443 0.59 44.08 -25.94
C LEU A 443 1.58 43.03 -25.43
N ASN A 444 1.88 43.02 -24.14
CA ASN A 444 2.67 41.98 -23.51
C ASN A 444 1.82 40.72 -23.32
N THR A 445 2.34 39.57 -23.77
CA THR A 445 1.67 38.27 -23.71
C THR A 445 2.50 37.29 -22.89
N SER A 446 1.85 36.32 -22.24
CA SER A 446 2.58 35.31 -21.48
C SER A 446 3.50 34.50 -22.40
N GLY A 447 4.78 34.38 -22.04
CA GLY A 447 5.80 33.67 -22.82
C GLY A 447 6.09 34.29 -24.19
N GLY A 448 5.63 35.50 -24.47
CA GLY A 448 5.79 36.12 -25.78
C GLY A 448 4.98 35.47 -26.89
N ARG A 449 3.85 34.87 -26.53
CA ARG A 449 3.02 34.10 -27.43
C ARG A 449 2.17 35.03 -28.31
N ALA A 450 2.02 34.65 -29.57
CA ALA A 450 1.27 35.45 -30.53
C ALA A 450 -0.19 35.64 -30.10
N LEU A 451 -0.81 36.72 -30.56
CA LEU A 451 -2.27 36.90 -30.49
C LEU A 451 -2.95 35.90 -31.43
N LYS A 452 -4.17 35.48 -31.09
CA LYS A 452 -4.99 34.70 -32.03
C LYS A 452 -5.33 35.55 -33.24
N THR A 453 -5.28 34.90 -34.41
CA THR A 453 -5.60 35.49 -35.72
C THR A 453 -6.75 34.76 -36.43
N PHE A 454 -7.41 33.85 -35.72
CA PHE A 454 -8.58 33.10 -36.20
C PHE A 454 -9.39 32.55 -35.00
N GLY A 455 -10.69 32.35 -35.22
CA GLY A 455 -11.61 31.80 -34.21
C GLY A 455 -11.98 32.80 -33.12
N ASP A 456 -12.48 32.29 -31.99
CA ASP A 456 -12.90 33.13 -30.88
C ASP A 456 -11.71 33.85 -30.22
N GLY A 457 -11.88 35.15 -30.00
CA GLY A 457 -10.87 36.03 -29.42
C GLY A 457 -9.74 36.43 -30.37
N ASP A 458 -9.95 36.26 -31.68
CA ASP A 458 -9.07 36.78 -32.74
C ASP A 458 -8.98 38.32 -32.72
N ILE A 459 -7.76 38.86 -32.88
CA ILE A 459 -7.49 40.29 -33.00
C ILE A 459 -8.23 40.97 -34.17
N PHE A 460 -8.57 40.23 -35.23
CA PHE A 460 -9.27 40.73 -36.42
C PHE A 460 -10.80 40.62 -36.34
N ALA A 461 -11.33 39.99 -35.28
CA ALA A 461 -12.77 39.83 -35.14
C ALA A 461 -13.48 41.18 -34.98
N VAL A 462 -14.61 41.35 -35.69
CA VAL A 462 -15.40 42.59 -35.64
C VAL A 462 -15.82 42.89 -34.20
N GLY A 463 -15.54 44.11 -33.75
CA GLY A 463 -15.87 44.56 -32.39
C GLY A 463 -14.79 44.28 -31.34
N ASN A 464 -13.71 43.57 -31.66
CA ASN A 464 -12.55 43.46 -30.75
C ASN A 464 -11.70 44.73 -30.73
N ILE A 465 -11.71 45.49 -31.82
CA ILE A 465 -11.21 46.86 -31.88
C ILE A 465 -12.35 47.72 -32.40
N SER A 466 -12.73 48.76 -31.65
CA SER A 466 -13.69 49.76 -32.09
C SER A 466 -13.15 51.17 -31.87
N ILE A 467 -13.68 52.08 -32.68
CA ILE A 467 -13.50 53.51 -32.49
C ILE A 467 -14.88 54.16 -32.58
N ASP A 468 -15.18 54.98 -31.59
CA ASP A 468 -16.50 55.57 -31.43
C ASP A 468 -16.39 57.08 -31.22
N TYR A 469 -17.36 57.82 -31.72
CA TYR A 469 -17.53 59.21 -31.32
C TYR A 469 -17.84 59.29 -29.83
N PHE A 470 -17.17 60.19 -29.10
CA PHE A 470 -17.40 60.38 -27.68
C PHE A 470 -18.09 61.72 -27.39
N SER A 471 -17.51 62.85 -27.83
CA SER A 471 -18.08 64.20 -27.64
C SER A 471 -17.33 65.25 -28.49
N GLY A 472 -17.86 66.47 -28.62
CA GLY A 472 -17.17 67.59 -29.29
C GLY A 472 -17.93 68.15 -30.49
N GLY A 473 -17.22 68.87 -31.36
CA GLY A 473 -17.78 69.58 -32.52
C GLY A 473 -18.52 68.70 -33.55
N PRO A 474 -18.98 69.29 -34.66
CA PRO A 474 -19.73 68.55 -35.67
C PRO A 474 -18.86 67.49 -36.35
N THR A 475 -19.37 66.25 -36.43
CA THR A 475 -18.74 65.17 -37.19
C THR A 475 -18.98 65.39 -38.68
N THR A 476 -17.93 65.77 -39.42
CA THR A 476 -18.01 66.02 -40.87
C THR A 476 -17.59 64.82 -41.72
N SER A 477 -17.14 63.73 -41.07
CA SER A 477 -16.59 62.53 -41.71
C SER A 477 -17.06 61.24 -41.04
N SER A 478 -17.15 60.16 -41.82
CA SER A 478 -17.46 58.83 -41.30
C SER A 478 -16.20 58.20 -40.67
N LEU A 479 -16.10 58.30 -39.34
CA LEU A 479 -15.07 57.62 -38.56
C LEU A 479 -15.15 56.11 -38.79
N ARG A 480 -14.03 55.49 -39.16
CA ARG A 480 -13.93 54.04 -39.35
C ARG A 480 -12.51 53.53 -39.22
N ILE A 481 -12.39 52.26 -38.84
CA ILE A 481 -11.15 51.50 -38.95
C ILE A 481 -10.97 51.11 -40.41
N ASP A 482 -9.88 51.55 -41.01
CA ASP A 482 -9.54 51.29 -42.42
C ASP A 482 -8.74 50.00 -42.56
N GLN A 483 -7.83 49.74 -41.62
CA GLN A 483 -6.96 48.58 -41.64
C GLN A 483 -6.50 48.19 -40.23
N ILE A 484 -6.41 46.89 -39.98
CA ILE A 484 -5.73 46.32 -38.82
C ILE A 484 -4.59 45.46 -39.36
N ASN A 485 -3.37 45.68 -38.88
CA ASN A 485 -2.18 44.92 -39.26
C ASN A 485 -1.49 44.39 -38.01
N TYR A 486 -1.52 43.08 -37.81
CA TYR A 486 -0.84 42.42 -36.69
C TYR A 486 0.60 42.04 -37.09
N LEU A 487 1.57 42.56 -36.36
CA LEU A 487 3.00 42.30 -36.51
C LEU A 487 3.48 41.48 -35.31
N PRO A 488 3.49 40.14 -35.39
CA PRO A 488 3.92 39.29 -34.28
C PRO A 488 5.40 39.54 -33.97
N THR A 489 5.68 39.83 -32.70
CA THR A 489 7.02 40.11 -32.15
C THR A 489 7.19 39.33 -30.85
N ALA A 490 8.41 39.20 -30.31
CA ALA A 490 8.62 38.38 -29.11
C ALA A 490 7.84 38.89 -27.89
N ASN A 491 8.01 40.16 -27.53
CA ASN A 491 7.14 40.90 -26.61
C ASN A 491 7.67 42.35 -26.56
N PRO A 492 6.82 43.38 -26.58
CA PRO A 492 5.36 43.31 -26.75
C PRO A 492 4.98 42.82 -28.16
N GLN A 493 3.83 42.17 -28.30
CA GLN A 493 3.11 41.99 -29.57
C GLN A 493 2.67 43.34 -30.11
N ARG A 494 2.70 43.54 -31.43
CA ARG A 494 2.39 44.84 -32.05
C ARG A 494 1.19 44.75 -32.98
N VAL A 495 0.17 45.57 -32.73
CA VAL A 495 -1.03 45.66 -33.59
C VAL A 495 -1.17 47.09 -34.09
N LYS A 496 -1.09 47.29 -35.39
CA LYS A 496 -1.29 48.59 -36.03
C LYS A 496 -2.73 48.75 -36.46
N VAL A 497 -3.39 49.80 -36.01
CA VAL A 497 -4.78 50.14 -36.33
C VAL A 497 -4.81 51.47 -37.04
N ARG A 498 -5.14 51.44 -38.32
CA ARG A 498 -5.30 52.63 -39.15
C ARG A 498 -6.74 53.09 -39.13
N ILE A 499 -6.95 54.36 -38.82
CA ILE A 499 -8.25 54.99 -38.73
C ILE A 499 -8.35 56.14 -39.74
N ARG A 500 -9.57 56.32 -40.28
CA ARG A 500 -9.91 57.43 -41.18
C ARG A 500 -11.17 58.13 -40.72
N GLY A 501 -11.34 59.37 -41.15
CA GLY A 501 -12.54 60.16 -40.87
C GLY A 501 -12.57 60.74 -39.45
N VAL A 502 -11.40 61.02 -38.88
CA VAL A 502 -11.25 61.89 -37.71
C VAL A 502 -11.47 63.33 -38.20
N SER A 503 -12.40 64.06 -37.57
CA SER A 503 -12.78 65.42 -37.95
C SER A 503 -11.99 66.41 -37.11
N GLY A 504 -11.16 67.23 -37.76
CA GLY A 504 -10.36 68.32 -37.16
C GLY A 504 -11.18 69.50 -36.64
N ASN A 505 -12.28 69.20 -35.94
CA ASN A 505 -13.27 70.12 -35.38
C ASN A 505 -13.38 69.91 -33.86
N GLN A 506 -12.25 69.71 -33.17
CA GLN A 506 -12.25 69.54 -31.71
C GLN A 506 -13.11 68.36 -31.24
N VAL A 507 -13.04 67.24 -31.96
CA VAL A 507 -13.82 66.04 -31.65
C VAL A 507 -12.98 65.06 -30.83
N ARG A 508 -13.63 64.50 -29.80
CA ARG A 508 -13.09 63.45 -28.95
C ARG A 508 -13.64 62.11 -29.39
N TYR A 509 -12.75 61.15 -29.53
CA TYR A 509 -13.05 59.79 -29.93
C TYR A 509 -12.64 58.83 -28.82
N LYS A 510 -13.37 57.72 -28.70
CA LYS A 510 -13.02 56.62 -27.81
C LYS A 510 -12.46 55.49 -28.65
N PHE A 511 -11.25 55.04 -28.31
CA PHE A 511 -10.70 53.79 -28.78
C PHE A 511 -11.04 52.70 -27.77
N THR A 512 -11.56 51.56 -28.22
CA THR A 512 -11.85 50.41 -27.36
C THR A 512 -11.18 49.17 -27.93
N LEU A 513 -10.43 48.48 -27.07
CA LEU A 513 -9.86 47.15 -27.31
C LEU A 513 -10.56 46.17 -26.37
N ARG A 514 -11.35 45.25 -26.93
CA ARG A 514 -12.21 44.37 -26.16
C ARG A 514 -11.41 43.36 -25.35
N GLY A 515 -11.67 43.32 -24.05
CA GLY A 515 -11.19 42.31 -23.12
C GLY A 515 -12.29 41.35 -22.68
N GLY A 516 -12.04 40.62 -21.61
CA GLY A 516 -12.92 39.58 -21.11
C GLY A 516 -12.86 38.28 -21.93
N THR A 517 -13.76 37.35 -21.63
CA THR A 517 -13.77 36.00 -22.23
C THR A 517 -14.03 35.97 -23.73
N SER A 518 -14.74 36.98 -24.26
CA SER A 518 -15.00 37.15 -25.70
C SER A 518 -14.10 38.20 -26.36
N GLY A 519 -13.18 38.81 -25.60
CA GLY A 519 -12.22 39.78 -26.11
C GLY A 519 -10.99 39.11 -26.69
N ILE A 520 -9.92 39.88 -26.85
CA ILE A 520 -8.69 39.42 -27.49
C ILE A 520 -7.96 38.39 -26.64
N GLN A 521 -7.46 37.36 -27.32
CA GLN A 521 -6.72 36.25 -26.72
C GLN A 521 -5.37 36.04 -27.38
N ASP A 522 -4.42 35.48 -26.62
CA ASP A 522 -3.21 34.88 -27.17
C ASP A 522 -3.44 33.43 -27.61
N ILE A 523 -2.48 32.83 -28.32
CA ILE A 523 -2.58 31.44 -28.78
C ILE A 523 -2.67 30.41 -27.65
N ASN A 524 -2.30 30.79 -26.42
CA ASN A 524 -2.50 29.95 -25.25
C ASN A 524 -3.89 30.15 -24.62
N GLY A 525 -4.71 31.07 -25.14
CA GLY A 525 -6.03 31.41 -24.60
C GLY A 525 -6.00 32.36 -23.41
N ASN A 526 -4.88 33.04 -23.12
CA ASN A 526 -4.87 34.12 -22.14
C ASN A 526 -5.59 35.35 -22.72
N ILE A 527 -6.41 35.99 -21.91
CA ILE A 527 -7.26 37.12 -22.34
C ILE A 527 -6.66 38.45 -21.91
N LEU A 528 -7.00 39.53 -22.62
CA LEU A 528 -7.00 40.87 -22.03
C LEU A 528 -8.13 40.93 -20.99
N LYS A 529 -7.83 41.24 -19.73
CA LYS A 529 -8.80 41.09 -18.62
C LYS A 529 -10.06 41.93 -18.77
N ASN A 530 -9.89 43.20 -19.07
CA ASN A 530 -10.98 44.18 -19.19
C ASN A 530 -10.85 44.88 -20.54
N ASP A 531 -11.95 45.46 -21.02
CA ASP A 531 -11.89 46.39 -22.13
C ASP A 531 -10.86 47.48 -21.80
N LEU A 532 -9.93 47.69 -22.71
CA LEU A 532 -8.99 48.79 -22.65
C LEU A 532 -9.57 49.93 -23.47
N GLU A 533 -9.82 51.05 -22.81
CA GLU A 533 -10.40 52.23 -23.44
C GLU A 533 -9.54 53.47 -23.20
N PHE A 534 -9.38 54.30 -24.24
CA PHE A 534 -8.74 55.60 -24.10
C PHE A 534 -9.38 56.62 -25.02
N LEU A 535 -9.37 57.89 -24.59
CA LEU A 535 -9.88 58.99 -25.40
C LEU A 535 -8.75 59.65 -26.16
N PHE A 536 -8.94 59.89 -27.44
CA PHE A 536 -8.04 60.71 -28.24
C PHE A 536 -8.78 61.89 -28.85
N TYR A 537 -8.05 62.97 -29.12
CA TYR A 537 -8.61 64.24 -29.53
C TYR A 537 -7.88 64.81 -30.73
N ASP A 538 -8.65 65.34 -31.67
CA ASP A 538 -8.14 66.08 -32.82
C ASP A 538 -8.29 67.59 -32.55
N PRO A 539 -7.18 68.34 -32.41
CA PRO A 539 -7.18 69.70 -31.88
C PRO A 539 -7.91 70.80 -32.64
#